data_AF-A0A341AX24-F1
#
_entry.id   AF-A0A341AX24-F1
#
_cell.length_a   1.000
_cell.length_b   1.000
_cell.length_c   1.000
_cell.angle_alpha   90.00
_cell.angle_beta   90.00
_cell.angle_gamma   90.00
#
_symmetry.space_group_name_H-M   'P 1'
#
loop_
_entity.id
_entity.type
_entity.pdbx_description
1 polymer ?
#
loop_
_entity_poly.entity_id
_entity_poly.type
_entity_poly.pdbx_seq_one_letter_code
_entity_poly.pdbx_strand_id
1 'polypeptide(L)'
;MDSLEDAGVPRALYEELLRNYQQQQDEMRHLQQELERTRRQLVQQAKKLKEYGALVSEMKELRDLNRRLQDVLLLRLGSGPAIDLEKVKSECLEPEPELRSTFSEEANTSSYYPAPAPVMDKYILDNGKVHLGSGIWVDEEKWHQLQVTQGDSKYTKNLAVMIWGTDVLKNRSVTGVATKKKKDAVPKPPLSPHKLSIVRECLYDRIAQETVDETEIAQRLSKVNKYICEKIMDINKSCKNEERREAKYNLQ
;
A
#
# COMPACT_ATOMS: atom_id res chain seq x y z
N MET A 1 -85.54 -18.84 9.07
CA MET A 1 -84.56 -18.10 9.88
C MET A 1 -83.24 -18.19 9.13
N ASP A 2 -83.16 -17.48 8.00
CA ASP A 2 -81.92 -17.30 7.26
C ASP A 2 -81.21 -16.10 7.87
N SER A 3 -80.08 -16.36 8.52
CA SER A 3 -79.13 -15.32 8.87
C SER A 3 -77.73 -15.90 8.70
N LEU A 4 -77.40 -16.22 7.44
CA LEU A 4 -76.01 -16.16 6.99
C LEU A 4 -75.66 -14.66 6.93
N GLU A 5 -75.31 -14.08 8.08
CA GLU A 5 -74.71 -12.76 8.11
C GLU A 5 -73.34 -12.84 7.45
N ASP A 6 -73.30 -12.25 6.26
CA ASP A 6 -72.17 -11.84 5.43
C ASP A 6 -70.90 -11.53 6.25
N ALA A 7 -70.06 -12.55 6.45
CA ALA A 7 -68.68 -12.39 6.93
C ALA A 7 -67.78 -11.91 5.78
N GLY A 8 -68.17 -10.78 5.16
CA GLY A 8 -67.38 -10.13 4.11
C GLY A 8 -66.19 -9.41 4.75
N VAL A 9 -64.97 -9.94 4.53
CA VAL A 9 -63.74 -9.20 4.86
C VAL A 9 -63.84 -7.82 4.19
N PRO A 10 -63.71 -6.71 4.95
CA PRO A 10 -63.79 -5.37 4.39
C PRO A 10 -62.87 -5.24 3.17
N ARG A 11 -63.42 -4.85 2.01
CA ARG A 11 -62.67 -4.79 0.73
C ARG A 11 -61.33 -4.04 0.85
N ALA A 12 -61.29 -3.02 1.69
CA ALA A 12 -60.07 -2.26 1.98
C ALA A 12 -58.92 -3.12 2.53
N LEU A 13 -59.20 -4.08 3.43
CA LEU A 13 -58.18 -4.97 4.00
C LEU A 13 -57.67 -5.97 2.96
N TYR A 14 -58.53 -6.43 2.05
CA TYR A 14 -58.12 -7.31 0.95
C TYR A 14 -57.25 -6.57 -0.07
N GLU A 15 -57.60 -5.33 -0.41
CA GLU A 15 -56.81 -4.46 -1.28
C GLU A 15 -55.44 -4.13 -0.67
N GLU A 16 -55.38 -3.90 0.65
CA GLU A 16 -54.14 -3.66 1.37
C GLU A 16 -53.26 -4.92 1.44
N LEU A 17 -53.85 -6.11 1.64
CA LEU A 17 -53.13 -7.37 1.59
C LEU A 17 -52.53 -7.64 0.20
N LEU A 18 -53.28 -7.36 -0.87
CA LEU A 18 -52.80 -7.45 -2.25
C LEU A 18 -51.62 -6.51 -2.51
N ARG A 19 -51.69 -5.26 -2.03
CA ARG A 19 -50.58 -4.30 -2.13
C ARG A 19 -49.34 -4.76 -1.38
N ASN A 20 -49.51 -5.24 -0.14
CA ASN A 20 -48.41 -5.76 0.66
C ASN A 20 -47.78 -7.00 0.02
N TYR A 21 -48.57 -7.93 -0.50
CA TYR A 21 -48.07 -9.10 -1.21
C TYR A 21 -47.30 -8.70 -2.48
N GLN A 22 -47.81 -7.74 -3.24
CA GLN A 22 -47.12 -7.20 -4.41
C GLN A 22 -45.79 -6.55 -4.05
N GLN A 23 -45.78 -5.71 -3.00
CA GLN A 23 -44.57 -5.06 -2.51
C GLN A 23 -43.55 -6.10 -2.04
N GLN A 24 -43.98 -7.12 -1.30
CA GLN A 24 -43.11 -8.21 -0.85
C GLN A 24 -42.52 -8.99 -2.04
N GLN A 25 -43.27 -9.18 -3.13
CA GLN A 25 -42.73 -9.78 -4.36
C GLN A 25 -41.69 -8.89 -5.03
N ASP A 26 -41.89 -7.57 -5.06
CA ASP A 26 -40.92 -6.61 -5.60
C ASP A 26 -39.63 -6.58 -4.77
N GLU A 27 -39.75 -6.58 -3.44
CA GLU A 27 -38.61 -6.68 -2.52
C GLU A 27 -37.86 -8.01 -2.72
N MET A 28 -38.57 -9.13 -2.84
CA MET A 28 -37.95 -10.43 -3.11
C MET A 28 -37.17 -10.42 -4.44
N ARG A 29 -37.74 -9.81 -5.50
CA ARG A 29 -37.06 -9.63 -6.79
C ARG A 29 -35.81 -8.77 -6.65
N HIS A 30 -35.88 -7.68 -5.89
CA HIS A 30 -34.75 -6.79 -5.65
C HIS A 30 -33.61 -7.53 -4.93
N LEU A 31 -33.93 -8.22 -3.83
CA LEU A 31 -32.94 -9.01 -3.07
C LEU A 31 -32.29 -10.09 -3.94
N GLN A 32 -33.06 -10.77 -4.79
CA GLN A 32 -32.52 -11.75 -5.73
C GLN A 32 -31.50 -11.14 -6.69
N GLN A 33 -31.77 -9.95 -7.23
CA GLN A 33 -30.83 -9.25 -8.10
C GLN A 33 -29.55 -8.84 -7.36
N GLU A 34 -29.67 -8.37 -6.11
CA GLU A 34 -28.51 -8.04 -5.29
C GLU A 34 -27.66 -9.27 -4.96
N LEU A 35 -28.30 -10.38 -4.60
CA LEU A 35 -27.63 -11.66 -4.39
C LEU A 35 -26.90 -12.14 -5.65
N GLU A 36 -27.49 -11.95 -6.83
CA GLU A 36 -26.81 -12.27 -8.09
C GLU A 36 -25.61 -11.36 -8.37
N ARG A 37 -25.71 -10.06 -8.07
CA ARG A 37 -24.60 -9.11 -8.22
C ARG A 37 -23.43 -9.50 -7.31
N THR A 38 -23.69 -9.78 -6.04
CA THR A 38 -22.66 -10.21 -5.07
C THR A 38 -22.05 -11.55 -5.48
N ARG A 39 -22.87 -12.51 -5.92
CA ARG A 39 -22.38 -13.80 -6.44
C ARG A 39 -21.42 -13.62 -7.63
N ARG A 40 -21.74 -12.73 -8.58
CA ARG A 40 -20.85 -12.42 -9.72
C ARG A 40 -19.53 -11.81 -9.26
N GLN A 41 -19.56 -10.91 -8.28
CA GLN A 41 -18.34 -10.32 -7.71
C GLN A 41 -17.47 -11.39 -7.03
N LEU A 42 -18.09 -12.30 -6.25
CA LEU A 42 -17.36 -13.38 -5.58
C LEU A 42 -16.68 -14.32 -6.59
N VAL A 43 -17.36 -14.65 -7.69
CA VAL A 43 -16.77 -15.46 -8.78
C VAL A 43 -15.56 -14.75 -9.41
N GLN A 44 -15.65 -13.43 -9.61
CA GLN A 44 -14.51 -12.66 -10.13
C GLN A 44 -13.33 -12.64 -9.15
N GLN A 45 -13.59 -12.50 -7.84
CA GLN A 45 -12.54 -12.56 -6.82
C GLN A 45 -11.89 -13.94 -6.78
N ALA A 46 -12.68 -15.03 -6.85
CA ALA A 46 -12.17 -16.39 -6.90
C ALA A 46 -11.28 -16.62 -8.14
N LYS A 47 -11.65 -16.05 -9.30
CA LYS A 47 -10.82 -16.09 -10.52
C LYS A 47 -9.49 -15.38 -10.32
N LYS A 48 -9.50 -14.17 -9.75
CA LYS A 48 -8.28 -13.42 -9.42
C LYS A 48 -7.37 -14.20 -8.46
N LEU A 49 -7.93 -14.81 -7.41
CA LEU A 49 -7.18 -15.64 -6.46
C LEU A 49 -6.51 -16.83 -7.16
N LYS A 50 -7.19 -17.46 -8.12
CA LYS A 50 -6.61 -18.55 -8.91
C LYS A 50 -5.44 -18.06 -9.77
N GLU A 51 -5.55 -16.89 -10.38
CA GLU A 51 -4.47 -16.25 -11.16
C GLU A 51 -3.27 -15.91 -10.25
N TYR A 52 -3.51 -15.37 -9.04
CA TYR A 52 -2.45 -15.14 -8.06
C TYR A 52 -1.77 -16.45 -7.63
N GLY A 53 -2.52 -17.53 -7.41
CA GLY A 53 -1.95 -18.84 -7.06
C GLY A 53 -1.02 -19.41 -8.14
N ALA A 54 -1.36 -19.22 -9.42
CA ALA A 54 -0.48 -19.57 -10.53
C ALA A 54 0.81 -18.74 -10.52
N LEU A 55 0.71 -17.41 -10.37
CA LEU A 55 1.87 -16.52 -10.29
C LEU A 55 2.79 -16.84 -9.11
N VAL A 56 2.23 -17.23 -7.96
CA VAL A 56 3.01 -17.66 -6.78
C VAL A 56 3.76 -18.95 -7.06
N SER A 57 3.15 -19.88 -7.82
CA SER A 57 3.78 -21.14 -8.22
C SER A 57 4.96 -20.88 -9.17
N GLU A 58 4.79 -20.02 -10.18
CA GLU A 58 5.88 -19.60 -11.07
C GLU A 58 7.02 -18.91 -10.30
N MET A 59 6.69 -18.03 -9.35
CA MET A 59 7.70 -17.40 -8.48
C MET A 59 8.49 -18.41 -7.66
N LYS A 60 7.84 -19.48 -7.18
CA LYS A 60 8.52 -20.57 -6.47
C LYS A 60 9.48 -21.32 -7.39
N GLU A 61 9.04 -21.66 -8.61
CA GLU A 61 9.90 -22.32 -9.61
C GLU A 61 11.11 -21.46 -9.98
N LEU A 62 10.92 -20.16 -10.19
CA LEU A 62 12.02 -19.23 -10.47
C LEU A 62 13.01 -19.15 -9.30
N ARG A 63 12.52 -19.11 -8.05
CA ARG A 63 13.37 -19.15 -6.85
C ARG A 63 14.15 -20.46 -6.76
N ASP A 64 13.52 -21.59 -7.03
CA ASP A 64 14.16 -22.90 -7.00
C ASP A 64 15.23 -23.04 -8.10
N LEU A 65 14.94 -22.55 -9.31
CA LEU A 65 15.91 -22.53 -10.41
C LEU A 65 17.10 -21.61 -10.09
N ASN A 66 16.84 -20.44 -9.51
CA ASN A 66 17.88 -19.49 -9.13
C ASN A 66 18.77 -20.06 -8.01
N ARG A 67 18.18 -20.73 -7.01
CA ARG A 67 18.93 -21.47 -5.98
C ARG A 67 19.83 -22.53 -6.60
N ARG A 68 19.30 -23.38 -7.49
CA ARG A 68 20.09 -24.41 -8.18
C ARG A 68 21.21 -23.81 -9.04
N LEU A 69 20.95 -22.71 -9.72
CA LEU A 69 21.97 -22.02 -10.51
C LEU A 69 23.10 -21.52 -9.61
N GLN A 70 22.77 -20.90 -8.48
CA GLN A 70 23.75 -20.45 -7.48
C GLN A 70 24.56 -21.63 -6.92
N ASP A 71 23.91 -22.76 -6.61
CA ASP A 71 24.58 -23.99 -6.14
C ASP A 71 25.59 -24.49 -7.18
N VAL A 72 25.21 -24.54 -8.46
CA VAL A 72 26.09 -24.95 -9.55
C VAL A 72 27.25 -23.97 -9.74
N LEU A 73 26.99 -22.67 -9.67
CA LEU A 73 28.04 -21.65 -9.78
C LEU A 73 29.03 -21.74 -8.62
N LEU A 74 28.55 -21.94 -7.39
CA LEU A 74 29.38 -22.18 -6.21
C LEU A 74 30.26 -23.42 -6.37
N LEU A 75 29.70 -24.53 -6.87
CA LEU A 75 30.48 -25.74 -7.14
C LEU A 75 31.54 -25.54 -8.23
N ARG A 76 31.21 -24.79 -9.29
CA ARG A 76 32.14 -24.48 -10.40
C ARG A 76 33.24 -23.52 -9.97
N LEU A 77 32.93 -22.52 -9.14
CA LEU A 77 33.89 -21.56 -8.60
C LEU A 77 34.72 -22.16 -7.46
N GLY A 78 34.16 -23.07 -6.67
CA GLY A 78 34.86 -23.83 -5.63
C GLY A 78 35.82 -24.91 -6.14
N SER A 79 35.89 -25.11 -7.46
CA SER A 79 36.81 -26.05 -8.13
C SER A 79 37.99 -25.35 -8.85
N GLY A 80 38.20 -24.05 -8.63
CA GLY A 80 39.35 -23.29 -9.13
C GLY A 80 40.23 -22.76 -7.99
N PRO A 81 41.53 -22.46 -8.22
CA PRO A 81 42.39 -21.94 -7.17
C PRO A 81 41.85 -20.61 -6.67
N ALA A 82 41.75 -20.50 -5.35
CA ALA A 82 41.19 -19.39 -4.58
C ALA A 82 41.55 -18.01 -5.18
N ILE A 83 40.52 -17.28 -5.58
CA ILE A 83 40.61 -15.82 -5.66
C ILE A 83 40.14 -15.32 -4.29
N ASP A 84 41.08 -14.73 -3.55
CA ASP A 84 40.83 -13.99 -2.32
C ASP A 84 39.71 -12.96 -2.55
N LEU A 85 38.52 -13.23 -2.02
CA LEU A 85 37.61 -12.17 -1.60
C LEU A 85 37.64 -12.13 -0.08
N GLU A 86 38.26 -11.07 0.42
CA GLU A 86 38.37 -10.76 1.84
C GLU A 86 37.00 -10.85 2.54
N LYS A 87 36.91 -11.83 3.44
CA LYS A 87 36.40 -11.69 4.81
C LYS A 87 35.02 -11.00 4.94
N VAL A 88 33.95 -11.79 4.79
CA VAL A 88 32.74 -11.61 5.61
C VAL A 88 32.36 -12.94 6.24
N LYS A 89 32.57 -13.02 7.55
CA LYS A 89 32.29 -14.14 8.44
C LYS A 89 30.79 -14.45 8.37
N SER A 90 30.42 -15.52 7.67
CA SER A 90 29.08 -16.10 7.73
C SER A 90 29.13 -17.26 8.73
N GLU A 91 28.60 -17.04 9.94
CA GLU A 91 28.27 -18.14 10.85
C GLU A 91 26.96 -18.76 10.37
N CYS A 92 27.11 -19.92 9.76
CA CYS A 92 26.06 -20.87 9.41
C CYS A 92 25.68 -21.69 10.65
N LEU A 93 24.40 -21.68 11.06
CA LEU A 93 23.78 -22.74 11.87
C LEU A 93 22.26 -22.81 11.60
N GLU A 94 21.89 -23.71 10.68
CA GLU A 94 20.92 -24.83 10.79
C GLU A 94 19.55 -24.70 11.52
N PRO A 95 18.57 -25.60 11.22
CA PRO A 95 17.18 -25.29 10.94
C PRO A 95 16.21 -25.42 12.14
N GLU A 96 14.98 -24.99 11.88
CA GLU A 96 13.74 -25.08 12.67
C GLU A 96 13.66 -26.17 13.76
N PRO A 97 13.00 -25.86 14.89
CA PRO A 97 11.94 -26.78 15.32
C PRO A 97 10.66 -26.08 15.81
N GLU A 98 9.55 -26.61 15.28
CA GLU A 98 8.33 -27.03 15.96
C GLU A 98 7.63 -26.10 16.98
N LEU A 99 6.40 -25.75 16.60
CA LEU A 99 5.27 -25.33 17.44
C LEU A 99 5.22 -26.04 18.80
N ARG A 100 5.31 -25.27 19.89
CA ARG A 100 4.74 -25.66 21.19
C ARG A 100 3.93 -24.53 21.80
N SER A 101 2.63 -24.78 21.87
CA SER A 101 1.67 -24.11 22.72
C SER A 101 2.01 -24.34 24.19
N THR A 102 2.19 -23.26 24.96
CA THR A 102 1.94 -23.26 26.40
C THR A 102 1.41 -21.88 26.83
N PHE A 103 0.18 -21.89 27.32
CA PHE A 103 -0.35 -20.89 28.26
C PHE A 103 0.59 -20.76 29.47
N SER A 104 0.83 -19.55 29.94
CA SER A 104 1.07 -19.27 31.37
C SER A 104 0.77 -17.80 31.68
N GLU A 105 -0.14 -17.63 32.63
CA GLU A 105 -0.56 -16.39 33.28
C GLU A 105 0.56 -15.73 34.12
N GLU A 106 0.46 -14.40 34.19
CA GLU A 106 0.81 -13.49 35.29
C GLU A 106 2.27 -13.37 35.79
N ALA A 107 2.84 -12.18 35.68
CA ALA A 107 2.86 -11.21 36.79
C ALA A 107 3.69 -9.95 36.45
N ASN A 108 3.18 -8.81 36.91
CA ASN A 108 3.68 -7.46 36.72
C ASN A 108 5.16 -7.23 37.09
N THR A 109 5.90 -6.57 36.22
CA THR A 109 6.85 -5.52 36.64
C THR A 109 6.83 -4.37 35.64
N SER A 110 6.52 -3.20 36.18
CA SER A 110 6.39 -1.93 35.50
C SER A 110 7.73 -1.47 34.91
N SER A 111 7.82 -1.43 33.59
CA SER A 111 8.69 -0.49 32.88
C SER A 111 7.93 0.02 31.66
N TYR A 112 7.44 1.26 31.75
CA TYR A 112 6.74 1.95 30.67
C TYR A 112 7.74 2.24 29.54
N TYR A 113 7.89 1.28 28.64
CA TYR A 113 8.35 1.53 27.28
C TYR A 113 7.12 1.52 26.38
N PRO A 114 6.91 2.54 25.53
CA PRO A 114 5.88 2.44 24.50
C PRO A 114 6.24 1.25 23.62
N ALA A 115 5.35 0.26 23.56
CA ALA A 115 5.49 -0.87 22.65
C ALA A 115 5.75 -0.31 21.24
N PRO A 116 6.82 -0.76 20.54
CA PRO A 116 7.00 -0.40 19.14
C PRO A 116 5.73 -0.82 18.41
N ALA A 117 5.10 0.14 17.72
CA ALA A 117 3.97 -0.16 16.85
C ALA A 117 4.37 -1.35 15.94
N PRO A 118 3.49 -2.35 15.74
CA PRO A 118 3.82 -3.55 15.01
C PRO A 118 4.39 -3.17 13.64
N VAL A 119 5.67 -3.49 13.45
CA VAL A 119 6.36 -3.29 12.17
C VAL A 119 5.61 -4.14 11.15
N MET A 120 5.01 -3.46 10.19
CA MET A 120 4.19 -4.05 9.15
C MET A 120 4.93 -5.18 8.42
N ASP A 121 4.47 -6.43 8.58
CA ASP A 121 4.96 -7.65 7.90
C ASP A 121 4.93 -7.61 6.36
N LYS A 122 4.50 -6.48 5.77
CA LYS A 122 4.47 -6.23 4.32
C LYS A 122 5.82 -5.78 3.76
N TYR A 123 6.69 -5.19 4.58
CA TYR A 123 7.96 -4.62 4.10
C TYR A 123 9.12 -5.57 4.36
N ILE A 124 9.84 -5.95 3.29
CA ILE A 124 10.99 -6.84 3.40
C ILE A 124 12.20 -6.04 3.87
N LEU A 125 12.80 -6.45 5.00
CA LEU A 125 14.07 -5.94 5.50
C LEU A 125 15.20 -6.78 4.89
N ASP A 126 16.08 -6.13 4.13
CA ASP A 126 17.28 -6.77 3.59
C ASP A 126 18.45 -5.78 3.65
N ASN A 127 19.56 -6.19 4.26
CA ASN A 127 20.80 -5.41 4.38
C ASN A 127 20.61 -3.96 4.88
N GLY A 128 19.82 -3.75 5.94
CA GLY A 128 19.55 -2.41 6.51
C GLY A 128 18.71 -1.49 5.61
N LYS A 129 18.02 -2.08 4.63
CA LYS A 129 17.10 -1.39 3.72
C LYS A 129 15.73 -2.04 3.77
N VAL A 130 14.71 -1.22 3.64
CA VAL A 130 13.30 -1.58 3.63
C VAL A 130 12.81 -1.56 2.19
N HIS A 131 12.23 -2.67 1.75
CA HIS A 131 11.58 -2.79 0.44
C HIS A 131 10.15 -2.29 0.49
N LEU A 132 9.84 -1.23 -0.25
CA LEU A 132 8.51 -0.61 -0.30
C LEU A 132 7.61 -1.18 -1.42
N GLY A 133 8.10 -2.17 -2.18
CA GLY A 133 7.45 -2.69 -3.38
C GLY A 133 8.03 -2.15 -4.70
N SER A 134 7.71 -2.81 -5.82
CA SER A 134 8.19 -2.50 -7.19
C SER A 134 9.70 -2.24 -7.33
N GLY A 135 10.52 -2.93 -6.52
CA GLY A 135 11.99 -2.78 -6.54
C GLY A 135 12.51 -1.48 -5.90
N ILE A 136 11.70 -0.79 -5.11
CA ILE A 136 12.11 0.42 -4.39
C ILE A 136 12.64 0.05 -3.02
N TRP A 137 13.90 0.38 -2.77
CA TRP A 137 14.61 0.15 -1.52
C TRP A 137 14.91 1.48 -0.85
N VAL A 138 14.69 1.55 0.45
CA VAL A 138 14.92 2.77 1.23
C VAL A 138 15.67 2.43 2.51
N ASP A 139 16.54 3.34 2.97
CA ASP A 139 17.30 3.12 4.21
C ASP A 139 16.35 2.91 5.41
N GLU A 140 16.64 1.88 6.20
CA GLU A 140 15.81 1.48 7.33
C GLU A 140 15.67 2.59 8.38
N GLU A 141 16.76 3.28 8.71
CA GLU A 141 16.74 4.36 9.70
C GLU A 141 15.82 5.51 9.23
N LYS A 142 15.92 5.90 7.96
CA LYS A 142 15.07 6.95 7.38
C LYS A 142 13.62 6.49 7.31
N TRP A 143 13.38 5.21 7.05
CA TRP A 143 12.04 4.62 7.07
C TRP A 143 11.42 4.70 8.46
N HIS A 144 12.14 4.33 9.51
CA HIS A 144 11.67 4.47 10.88
C HIS A 144 11.37 5.92 11.25
N GLN A 145 12.27 6.86 10.92
CA GLN A 145 12.04 8.30 11.15
C GLN A 145 10.80 8.81 10.40
N LEU A 146 10.56 8.29 9.20
CA LEU A 146 9.38 8.62 8.41
C LEU A 146 8.09 8.14 9.11
N GLN A 147 8.06 6.91 9.65
CA GLN A 147 6.89 6.36 10.34
C GLN A 147 6.48 7.22 11.56
N VAL A 148 7.46 7.75 12.30
CA VAL A 148 7.21 8.63 13.46
C VAL A 148 6.80 10.05 13.07
N THR A 149 6.94 10.43 11.80
CA THR A 149 6.60 11.78 11.34
C THR A 149 5.10 12.04 11.47
N GLN A 150 4.71 13.08 12.21
CA GLN A 150 3.30 13.47 12.33
C GLN A 150 2.77 14.24 11.12
N GLY A 151 1.56 13.89 10.70
CA GLY A 151 0.78 14.56 9.66
C GLY A 151 1.06 14.08 8.22
N ASP A 152 -0.01 13.89 7.46
CA ASP A 152 0.02 13.35 6.09
C ASP A 152 0.89 14.16 5.14
N SER A 153 0.83 15.49 5.25
CA SER A 153 1.60 16.38 4.38
C SER A 153 3.09 16.14 4.58
N LYS A 154 3.58 16.19 5.83
CA LYS A 154 5.01 16.01 6.11
C LYS A 154 5.47 14.60 5.77
N TYR A 155 4.67 13.58 6.11
CA TYR A 155 4.92 12.20 5.74
C TYR A 155 5.02 12.01 4.22
N THR A 156 4.02 12.43 3.46
CA THR A 156 3.99 12.29 1.99
C THR A 156 5.15 13.02 1.33
N LYS A 157 5.49 14.23 1.81
CA LYS A 157 6.60 15.02 1.29
C LYS A 157 7.96 14.36 1.56
N ASN A 158 8.16 13.78 2.74
CA ASN A 158 9.39 13.08 3.10
C ASN A 158 9.52 11.75 2.35
N LEU A 159 8.42 10.99 2.27
CA LEU A 159 8.33 9.76 1.48
C LEU A 159 8.66 10.00 0.01
N ALA A 160 8.15 11.10 -0.58
CA ALA A 160 8.49 11.48 -1.94
C ALA A 160 9.99 11.76 -2.11
N VAL A 161 10.63 12.44 -1.17
CA VAL A 161 12.08 12.65 -1.23
C VAL A 161 12.83 11.33 -1.12
N MET A 162 12.36 10.39 -0.30
CA MET A 162 12.99 9.07 -0.17
C MET A 162 12.87 8.21 -1.43
N ILE A 163 11.73 8.24 -2.13
CA ILE A 163 11.49 7.40 -3.32
C ILE A 163 12.15 7.92 -4.60
N TRP A 164 12.20 9.24 -4.77
CA TRP A 164 12.73 9.87 -5.99
C TRP A 164 14.07 10.57 -5.79
N GLY A 165 14.38 11.04 -4.57
CA GLY A 165 15.50 11.94 -4.34
C GLY A 165 15.18 13.39 -4.70
N THR A 166 15.92 14.33 -4.13
CA THR A 166 15.77 15.77 -4.39
C THR A 166 16.04 16.14 -5.84
N ASP A 167 17.02 15.50 -6.47
CA ASP A 167 17.49 15.84 -7.82
C ASP A 167 16.47 15.43 -8.89
N VAL A 168 15.82 14.28 -8.71
CA VAL A 168 14.76 13.82 -9.61
C VAL A 168 13.50 14.66 -9.43
N LEU A 169 13.15 15.01 -8.18
CA LEU A 169 11.98 15.87 -7.90
C LEU A 169 12.16 17.31 -8.42
N LYS A 170 13.38 17.87 -8.40
CA LYS A 170 13.68 19.19 -8.99
C LYS A 170 13.36 19.21 -10.49
N ASN A 171 13.66 18.12 -11.18
CA ASN A 171 13.64 18.04 -12.65
C ASN A 171 12.36 17.40 -13.24
N ARG A 172 11.43 16.91 -12.42
CA ARG A 172 10.17 16.27 -12.87
C ARG A 172 8.91 17.01 -12.38
N SER A 173 7.76 16.66 -12.94
CA SER A 173 6.45 17.14 -12.46
C SER A 173 5.52 15.96 -12.16
N VAL A 174 4.52 16.14 -11.28
CA VAL A 174 3.64 15.03 -10.86
C VAL A 174 2.84 14.46 -12.04
N THR A 175 2.38 15.30 -12.95
CA THR A 175 1.49 14.91 -14.06
C THR A 175 2.08 15.09 -15.45
N GLY A 176 3.26 15.71 -15.59
CA GLY A 176 3.81 16.04 -16.90
C GLY A 176 3.22 17.31 -17.52
N VAL A 177 2.20 17.91 -16.90
CA VAL A 177 1.41 19.00 -17.51
C VAL A 177 2.08 20.35 -17.26
N ALA A 178 2.41 21.06 -18.34
CA ALA A 178 2.89 22.43 -18.26
C ALA A 178 1.84 23.35 -17.63
N THR A 179 2.25 24.20 -16.69
CA THR A 179 1.36 25.14 -16.02
C THR A 179 0.76 26.13 -17.02
N LYS A 180 -0.58 26.18 -17.15
CA LYS A 180 -1.31 27.14 -18.02
C LYS A 180 -0.96 28.63 -17.81
N LYS A 181 -0.33 28.99 -16.69
CA LYS A 181 0.09 30.36 -16.33
C LYS A 181 1.37 30.84 -17.03
N LYS A 182 2.15 29.97 -17.67
CA LYS A 182 3.35 30.36 -18.43
C LYS A 182 3.26 29.80 -19.84
N LYS A 183 3.15 30.70 -20.82
CA LYS A 183 2.92 30.38 -22.24
C LYS A 183 4.07 29.56 -22.86
N ASP A 184 5.29 29.65 -22.30
CA ASP A 184 6.51 29.01 -22.80
C ASP A 184 7.14 28.00 -21.81
N ALA A 185 6.36 27.47 -20.86
CA ALA A 185 6.89 26.48 -19.91
C ALA A 185 7.07 25.12 -20.58
N VAL A 186 8.31 24.67 -20.74
CA VAL A 186 8.62 23.30 -21.20
C VAL A 186 8.02 22.30 -20.21
N PRO A 187 7.15 21.37 -20.66
CA PRO A 187 6.56 20.36 -19.78
C PRO A 187 7.66 19.44 -19.23
N LYS A 188 7.81 19.44 -17.90
CA LYS A 188 8.73 18.52 -17.22
C LYS A 188 8.14 17.11 -17.25
N PRO A 189 8.93 16.06 -17.50
CA PRO A 189 8.42 14.70 -17.60
C PRO A 189 7.65 14.25 -16.33
N PRO A 190 6.58 13.45 -16.48
CA PRO A 190 5.75 13.00 -15.36
C PRO A 190 6.54 12.11 -14.39
N LEU A 191 6.11 12.07 -13.13
CA LEU A 191 6.58 11.08 -12.17
C LEU A 191 6.12 9.68 -12.58
N SER A 192 6.97 8.68 -12.33
CA SER A 192 6.68 7.28 -12.63
C SER A 192 5.38 6.84 -11.94
N PRO A 193 4.32 6.44 -12.69
CA PRO A 193 3.02 6.09 -12.11
C PRO A 193 3.09 4.97 -11.07
N HIS A 194 3.99 3.99 -11.25
CA HIS A 194 4.18 2.90 -10.30
C HIS A 194 4.72 3.41 -8.94
N LYS A 195 5.65 4.36 -8.95
CA LYS A 195 6.21 4.96 -7.72
C LYS A 195 5.15 5.79 -6.99
N LEU A 196 4.24 6.42 -7.73
CA LEU A 196 3.08 7.11 -7.15
C LEU A 196 2.07 6.14 -6.51
N SER A 197 1.88 4.95 -7.09
CA SER A 197 1.06 3.90 -6.45
C SER A 197 1.61 3.56 -5.07
N ILE A 198 2.92 3.33 -4.98
CA ILE A 198 3.59 3.02 -3.70
C ILE A 198 3.38 4.12 -2.66
N VAL A 199 3.51 5.40 -3.04
CA VAL A 199 3.21 6.50 -2.10
C VAL A 199 1.78 6.45 -1.59
N ARG A 200 0.81 6.17 -2.47
CA ARG A 200 -0.61 6.07 -2.07
C ARG A 200 -0.84 4.87 -1.17
N GLU A 201 -0.22 3.73 -1.48
CA GLU A 201 -0.31 2.52 -0.66
C GLU A 201 0.31 2.73 0.72
N CYS A 202 1.51 3.31 0.81
CA CYS A 202 2.13 3.61 2.11
C CYS A 202 1.30 4.59 2.95
N LEU A 203 0.71 5.62 2.31
CA LEU A 203 -0.17 6.54 3.03
C LEU A 203 -1.50 5.88 3.42
N TYR A 204 -2.06 5.02 2.58
CA TYR A 204 -3.25 4.23 2.90
C TYR A 204 -2.99 3.34 4.12
N ASP A 205 -1.89 2.57 4.11
CA ASP A 205 -1.53 1.66 5.19
C ASP A 205 -1.40 2.41 6.53
N ARG A 206 -0.91 3.65 6.49
CA ARG A 206 -0.84 4.53 7.66
C ARG A 206 -2.22 5.00 8.12
N ILE A 207 -3.03 5.55 7.23
CA ILE A 207 -4.36 6.09 7.60
C ILE A 207 -5.27 4.95 8.10
N ALA A 208 -5.17 3.76 7.51
CA ALA A 208 -5.91 2.58 7.93
C ALA A 208 -5.57 2.12 9.36
N GLN A 209 -4.42 2.51 9.92
CA GLN A 209 -4.10 2.31 11.34
C GLN A 209 -4.75 3.35 12.25
N GLU A 210 -5.05 4.54 11.72
CA GLU A 210 -5.64 5.66 12.47
C GLU A 210 -7.18 5.61 12.46
N THR A 211 -7.78 5.19 11.33
CA THR A 211 -9.23 5.20 11.12
C THR A 211 -9.65 4.07 10.17
N VAL A 212 -10.88 3.58 10.35
CA VAL A 212 -11.52 2.57 9.48
C VAL A 212 -12.53 3.24 8.52
N ASP A 213 -12.74 4.56 8.63
CA ASP A 213 -13.66 5.29 7.76
C ASP A 213 -13.09 5.45 6.34
N GLU A 214 -13.68 4.72 5.40
CA GLU A 214 -13.30 4.76 3.99
C GLU A 214 -13.42 6.16 3.37
N THR A 215 -14.37 6.97 3.85
CA THR A 215 -14.58 8.32 3.31
C THR A 215 -13.46 9.27 3.74
N GLU A 216 -13.02 9.18 4.99
CA GLU A 216 -11.87 9.93 5.51
C GLU A 216 -10.57 9.50 4.80
N ILE A 217 -10.37 8.18 4.63
CA ILE A 217 -9.23 7.63 3.90
C ILE A 217 -9.17 8.19 2.49
N ALA A 218 -10.27 8.15 1.74
CA ALA A 218 -10.34 8.66 0.38
C ALA A 218 -10.05 10.19 0.33
N GLN A 219 -10.61 10.96 1.27
CA GLN A 219 -10.37 12.40 1.36
C GLN A 219 -8.90 12.74 1.63
N ARG A 220 -8.24 12.02 2.54
CA ARG A 220 -6.82 12.20 2.87
C ARG A 220 -5.93 11.77 1.70
N LEU A 221 -6.20 10.63 1.07
CA LEU A 221 -5.48 10.16 -0.13
C LEU A 221 -5.62 11.10 -1.33
N SER A 222 -6.76 11.78 -1.50
CA SER A 222 -6.96 12.73 -2.60
C SER A 222 -5.94 13.89 -2.59
N LYS A 223 -5.37 14.19 -1.42
CA LYS A 223 -4.39 15.28 -1.22
C LYS A 223 -2.95 14.88 -1.55
N VAL A 224 -2.67 13.61 -1.83
CA VAL A 224 -1.30 13.10 -2.15
C VAL A 224 -0.67 13.90 -3.29
N ASN A 225 -1.39 14.05 -4.41
CA ASN A 225 -0.86 14.78 -5.57
C ASN A 225 -0.57 16.25 -5.23
N LYS A 226 -1.40 16.86 -4.38
CA LYS A 226 -1.20 18.24 -3.91
C LYS A 226 0.09 18.35 -3.07
N TYR A 227 0.30 17.44 -2.12
CA TYR A 227 1.50 17.46 -1.27
C TYR A 227 2.79 17.26 -2.06
N ILE A 228 2.78 16.36 -3.04
CA ILE A 228 3.95 16.14 -3.91
C ILE A 228 4.22 17.37 -4.78
N CYS A 229 3.18 17.99 -5.36
CA CYS A 229 3.31 19.23 -6.11
C CYS A 229 3.92 20.36 -5.25
N GLU A 230 3.43 20.54 -4.02
CA GLU A 230 3.98 21.50 -3.06
C GLU A 230 5.46 21.22 -2.78
N LYS A 231 5.83 19.96 -2.54
CA LYS A 231 7.25 19.59 -2.28
C LYS A 231 8.15 19.90 -3.47
N ILE A 232 7.70 19.62 -4.69
CA ILE A 232 8.44 19.95 -5.91
C ILE A 232 8.61 21.48 -6.02
N MET A 233 7.58 22.26 -5.70
CA MET A 233 7.70 23.73 -5.67
C MET A 233 8.69 24.21 -4.62
N ASP A 234 8.64 23.66 -3.40
CA ASP A 234 9.54 24.01 -2.30
C ASP A 234 11.00 23.71 -2.65
N ILE A 235 11.28 22.53 -3.23
CA ILE A 235 12.62 22.13 -3.70
C ILE A 235 13.11 23.09 -4.79
N ASN A 236 12.26 23.42 -5.77
CA ASN A 236 12.63 24.36 -6.83
C ASN A 236 12.91 25.77 -6.30
N LYS A 237 12.21 26.19 -5.23
CA LYS A 237 12.44 27.48 -4.56
C LYS A 237 13.74 27.47 -3.75
N SER A 238 14.01 26.39 -3.02
CA SER A 238 15.24 26.26 -2.23
C SER A 238 16.48 26.20 -3.12
N CYS A 239 16.46 25.43 -4.21
CA CYS A 239 17.59 25.36 -5.15
C CYS A 239 17.93 26.71 -5.77
N LYS A 240 16.93 27.51 -6.17
CA LYS A 240 17.18 28.86 -6.71
C LYS A 240 17.80 29.80 -5.69
N ASN A 241 17.46 29.63 -4.40
CA ASN A 241 18.05 30.41 -3.32
C ASN A 241 19.47 29.95 -3.01
N GLU A 242 19.75 28.65 -3.10
CA GLU A 242 21.09 28.05 -3.00
C GLU A 242 22.01 28.62 -4.09
N GLU A 243 21.58 28.54 -5.35
CA GLU A 243 22.31 29.04 -6.52
C GLU A 243 22.64 30.55 -6.39
N ARG A 244 21.70 31.35 -5.86
CA ARG A 244 21.92 32.78 -5.58
C ARG A 244 22.92 33.05 -4.46
N ARG A 245 23.00 32.16 -3.47
CA ARG A 245 23.92 32.30 -2.34
C ARG A 245 25.32 31.86 -2.74
N GLU A 246 25.45 30.76 -3.47
CA GLU A 246 26.73 30.31 -4.04
C GLU A 246 27.29 31.35 -5.01
N ALA A 247 26.45 31.95 -5.87
CA ALA A 247 26.89 33.02 -6.77
C ALA A 247 27.41 34.26 -6.01
N LYS A 248 26.86 34.58 -4.83
CA LYS A 248 27.36 35.68 -4.00
C LYS A 248 28.69 35.33 -3.32
N TYR A 249 28.88 34.08 -2.92
CA TYR A 249 30.10 33.60 -2.28
C TYR A 249 31.26 33.47 -3.28
N ASN A 250 30.98 33.03 -4.51
CA ASN A 250 31.98 32.90 -5.58
C ASN A 250 32.39 34.24 -6.21
N LEU A 251 31.71 35.35 -5.87
CA LEU A 251 32.09 36.71 -6.29
C LEU A 251 32.94 37.44 -5.24
N GLN A 252 33.27 36.77 -4.14
CA GLN A 252 34.00 37.32 -2.99
C GLN A 252 35.39 36.66 -2.88
#